data_AF-A0A3B6VUM7-F1
#
_entry.id   AF-A0A3B6VUM7-F1
#
_cell.length_a   1.000
_cell.length_b   1.000
_cell.length_c   1.000
_cell.angle_alpha   90.00
_cell.angle_beta   90.00
_cell.angle_gamma   90.00
#
_symmetry.space_group_name_H-M   'P 1'
#
loop_
_entity.id
_entity.type
_entity.pdbx_description
1 polymer ?
#
loop_
_entity_poly.entity_id
_entity_poly.type
_entity_poly.pdbx_seq_one_letter_code
_entity_poly.pdbx_strand_id
1 'polypeptide(L)'
;MTMTIKDKNLLDAYKIYFNHDNLNDFSNVKRNYILSSLIKEVKTINSKKESITDKEIETIYDILIKLSIMARIDLIMSMKSIKNKDTSFISGIKRSRDVIDYALKVIIKLLYKLDEQQIISCYSNKFIDNDSISHTSRVFIIAVRFMKYYNSSINNNVVSNIKKKFKNRYAKYYKNVLRKFNISKKITRLEHVYKSGLRDILFNELVNIAIAAFWHDISNLFNNYNKDYNTSKCYSYLKHFIRYNYDISLTVGLHNEYYGYGSGVFLNYYNTIINSNTLFAPNYIVSFDYNDTLRLNSVSYFPSKVLEIIDLFDRITYSDNPLNDEDALSFISDNYLEKEVKVDPIIFDIFSSFVSDNMKLIA
;
A
#
# COMPACT_ATOMS: atom_id res chain seq x y z
N MET A 1 16.40 13.82 -18.62
CA MET A 1 16.24 15.05 -17.83
C MET A 1 15.42 14.67 -16.60
N THR A 2 16.09 14.29 -15.52
CA THR A 2 15.44 13.88 -14.26
C THR A 2 14.98 15.15 -13.54
N MET A 3 13.72 15.53 -13.75
CA MET A 3 13.10 16.64 -13.03
C MET A 3 12.73 16.19 -11.63
N THR A 4 13.37 16.79 -10.63
CA THR A 4 13.04 16.68 -9.21
C THR A 4 11.72 17.36 -8.91
N ILE A 5 10.81 16.64 -8.25
CA ILE A 5 9.53 17.12 -7.70
C ILE A 5 9.82 17.73 -6.31
N LYS A 6 10.80 18.65 -6.22
CA LYS A 6 10.99 19.43 -5.00
C LYS A 6 9.91 20.51 -4.92
N ASP A 7 9.15 20.49 -3.83
CA ASP A 7 8.29 21.58 -3.34
C ASP A 7 7.15 22.05 -4.24
N LYS A 8 6.61 21.14 -5.07
CA LYS A 8 5.51 21.46 -5.99
C LYS A 8 4.19 20.97 -5.43
N ASN A 9 3.28 21.90 -5.15
CA ASN A 9 1.91 21.56 -4.79
C ASN A 9 1.25 20.80 -5.97
N LEU A 10 0.15 20.06 -5.73
CA LEU A 10 -0.51 19.24 -6.76
C LEU A 10 -0.80 20.00 -8.08
N LEU A 11 -1.03 21.31 -8.02
CA LEU A 11 -1.25 22.15 -9.20
C LEU A 11 0.01 22.25 -10.09
N ASP A 12 1.20 22.32 -9.50
CA ASP A 12 2.45 22.38 -10.25
C ASP A 12 2.77 21.03 -10.92
N ALA A 13 2.52 19.92 -10.24
CA ALA A 13 2.60 18.59 -10.86
C ALA A 13 1.60 18.45 -12.01
N TYR A 14 0.36 18.93 -11.82
CA TYR A 14 -0.65 18.97 -12.87
C TYR A 14 -0.23 19.84 -14.07
N LYS A 15 0.33 21.03 -13.83
CA LYS A 15 0.88 21.92 -14.86
C LYS A 15 1.95 21.24 -15.69
N ILE A 16 2.91 20.59 -15.03
CA ILE A 16 4.06 19.95 -15.70
C ILE A 16 3.62 18.75 -16.56
N TYR A 17 2.76 17.89 -16.01
CA TYR A 17 2.43 16.62 -16.67
C TYR A 17 1.25 16.74 -17.65
N PHE A 18 0.43 17.80 -17.56
CA PHE A 18 -0.72 18.00 -18.44
C PHE A 18 -0.74 19.36 -19.16
N ASN A 19 0.29 20.21 -19.02
CA ASN A 19 0.41 21.53 -19.65
C ASN A 19 -0.83 22.42 -19.43
N HIS A 20 -1.27 22.54 -18.16
CA HIS A 20 -2.50 23.26 -17.81
C HIS A 20 -2.36 24.10 -16.54
N ASP A 21 -2.71 25.38 -16.62
CA ASP A 21 -2.41 26.36 -15.56
C ASP A 21 -3.41 26.46 -14.41
N ASN A 22 -4.60 25.85 -14.54
CA ASN A 22 -5.69 26.02 -13.59
C ASN A 22 -6.47 24.71 -13.35
N LEU A 23 -6.53 24.27 -12.09
CA LEU A 23 -7.33 23.11 -11.66
C LEU A 23 -8.85 23.35 -11.77
N ASN A 24 -9.31 24.61 -11.75
CA ASN A 24 -10.72 24.93 -11.93
C ASN A 24 -11.17 24.77 -13.40
N ASP A 25 -10.23 24.72 -14.34
CA ASP A 25 -10.54 24.47 -15.76
C ASP A 25 -10.60 22.98 -16.11
N PHE A 26 -10.52 22.09 -15.12
CA PHE A 26 -10.58 20.64 -15.29
C PHE A 26 -12.03 20.19 -15.54
N SER A 27 -12.47 20.31 -16.79
CA SER A 27 -13.78 19.85 -17.22
C SER A 27 -13.82 18.33 -17.44
N ASN A 28 -15.02 17.75 -17.42
CA ASN A 28 -15.23 16.34 -17.78
C ASN A 28 -14.64 15.99 -19.16
N VAL A 29 -14.64 16.93 -20.11
CA VAL A 29 -14.05 16.76 -21.45
C VAL A 29 -12.54 16.61 -21.37
N LYS A 30 -11.86 17.50 -20.63
CA LYS A 30 -10.39 17.42 -20.46
C LYS A 30 -9.97 16.17 -19.72
N ARG A 31 -10.68 15.79 -18.65
CA ARG A 31 -10.46 14.51 -17.96
C ARG A 31 -10.51 13.35 -18.94
N ASN A 32 -11.57 13.27 -19.74
CA ASN A 32 -11.76 12.18 -20.70
C ASN A 32 -10.66 12.14 -21.76
N TYR A 33 -10.16 13.30 -22.21
CA TYR A 33 -9.03 13.39 -23.13
C TYR A 33 -7.75 12.82 -22.50
N ILE A 34 -7.40 13.27 -21.30
CA ILE A 34 -6.21 12.79 -20.58
C ILE A 34 -6.28 11.28 -20.34
N LEU A 35 -7.41 10.79 -19.82
CA LEU A 35 -7.65 9.36 -19.60
C LEU A 35 -7.51 8.54 -20.90
N SER A 36 -7.97 9.09 -22.03
CA SER A 36 -7.85 8.42 -23.33
C SER A 36 -6.41 8.38 -23.83
N SER A 37 -5.62 9.43 -23.57
CA SER A 37 -4.17 9.42 -23.84
C SER A 37 -3.46 8.36 -23.00
N LEU A 38 -3.75 8.31 -21.69
CA LEU A 38 -3.19 7.31 -20.78
C LEU A 38 -3.49 5.89 -21.21
N ILE A 39 -4.72 5.59 -21.62
CA ILE A 39 -5.06 4.27 -22.16
C ILE A 39 -4.20 3.91 -23.38
N LYS A 40 -3.93 4.87 -24.27
CA LYS A 40 -3.09 4.63 -25.45
C LYS A 40 -1.65 4.32 -25.02
N GLU A 41 -1.07 5.10 -24.12
CA GLU A 41 0.28 4.87 -23.57
C GLU A 41 0.39 3.47 -22.94
N VAL A 42 -0.58 3.10 -22.09
CA VAL A 42 -0.64 1.79 -21.44
C VAL A 42 -0.79 0.65 -22.45
N LYS A 43 -1.59 0.82 -23.50
CA LYS A 43 -1.73 -0.19 -24.57
C LYS A 43 -0.44 -0.38 -25.35
N THR A 44 0.29 0.71 -25.61
CA THR A 44 1.59 0.65 -26.28
C THR A 44 2.59 -0.18 -25.49
N ILE A 45 2.75 0.09 -24.17
CA ILE A 45 3.67 -0.72 -23.35
C ILE A 45 3.22 -2.17 -23.22
N ASN A 46 1.90 -2.44 -23.12
CA ASN A 46 1.37 -3.80 -22.98
C ASN A 46 1.56 -4.64 -24.25
N SER A 47 1.67 -4.01 -25.42
CA SER A 47 1.91 -4.71 -26.69
C SER A 47 3.33 -5.29 -26.81
N LYS A 48 4.30 -4.74 -26.06
CA LYS A 48 5.72 -5.12 -26.11
C LYS A 48 6.07 -6.29 -25.20
N LYS A 49 5.28 -7.37 -25.28
CA LYS A 49 5.22 -8.48 -24.30
C LYS A 49 6.53 -9.24 -24.03
N GLU A 50 7.52 -9.16 -24.93
CA GLU A 50 8.67 -10.08 -24.98
C GLU A 50 9.99 -9.45 -24.52
N SER A 51 10.12 -8.12 -24.51
CA SER A 51 11.30 -7.44 -23.96
C SER A 51 10.92 -6.05 -23.44
N ILE A 52 10.95 -5.89 -22.11
CA ILE A 52 10.79 -4.58 -21.48
C ILE A 52 12.18 -3.91 -21.49
N THR A 53 12.33 -2.80 -22.21
CA THR A 53 13.54 -1.99 -22.22
C THR A 53 13.43 -0.87 -21.18
N ASP A 54 14.56 -0.22 -20.87
CA ASP A 54 14.61 0.96 -19.99
C ASP A 54 13.60 2.04 -20.40
N LYS A 55 13.33 2.20 -21.70
CA LYS A 55 12.33 3.15 -22.21
C LYS A 55 10.90 2.78 -21.80
N GLU A 56 10.55 1.49 -21.78
CA GLU A 56 9.24 1.07 -21.27
C GLU A 56 9.14 1.27 -19.76
N ILE A 57 10.24 1.08 -19.02
CA ILE A 57 10.28 1.30 -17.57
C ILE A 57 10.13 2.81 -17.25
N GLU A 58 10.80 3.68 -18.00
CA GLU A 58 10.60 5.13 -17.96
C GLU A 58 9.15 5.52 -18.28
N THR A 59 8.52 4.83 -19.24
CA THR A 59 7.10 5.05 -19.56
C THR A 59 6.20 4.63 -18.39
N ILE A 60 6.53 3.56 -17.66
CA ILE A 60 5.80 3.16 -16.45
C ILE A 60 5.89 4.25 -15.39
N TYR A 61 7.07 4.82 -15.16
CA TYR A 61 7.29 5.94 -14.25
C TYR A 61 6.36 7.12 -14.57
N ASP A 62 6.35 7.58 -15.81
CA ASP A 62 5.51 8.70 -16.26
C ASP A 62 4.01 8.40 -16.10
N ILE A 63 3.60 7.17 -16.43
CA ILE A 63 2.20 6.74 -16.26
C ILE A 63 1.81 6.77 -14.78
N LEU A 64 2.65 6.25 -13.88
CA LEU A 64 2.35 6.24 -12.44
C LEU A 64 2.12 7.65 -11.90
N ILE A 65 2.96 8.62 -12.30
CA ILE A 65 2.77 10.02 -11.91
C ILE A 65 1.46 10.58 -12.43
N LYS A 66 1.17 10.40 -13.73
CA LYS A 66 -0.07 10.90 -14.34
C LYS A 66 -1.31 10.28 -13.68
N LEU A 67 -1.29 8.98 -13.36
CA LEU A 67 -2.37 8.31 -12.64
C LEU A 67 -2.54 8.87 -11.23
N SER A 68 -1.43 9.09 -10.52
CA SER A 68 -1.40 9.61 -9.15
C SER A 68 -1.96 11.04 -9.06
N ILE A 69 -1.64 11.88 -10.05
CA ILE A 69 -2.23 13.22 -10.19
C ILE A 69 -3.73 13.12 -10.51
N MET A 70 -4.12 12.27 -11.47
CA MET A 70 -5.53 12.09 -11.87
C MET A 70 -6.40 11.66 -10.68
N ALA A 71 -5.93 10.67 -9.92
CA ALA A 71 -6.62 10.16 -8.75
C ALA A 71 -6.86 11.24 -7.68
N ARG A 72 -5.90 12.14 -7.46
CA ARG A 72 -6.02 13.28 -6.54
C ARG A 72 -6.94 14.37 -7.06
N ILE A 73 -6.92 14.64 -8.37
CA ILE A 73 -7.85 15.58 -9.00
C ILE A 73 -9.29 15.08 -8.87
N ASP A 74 -9.54 13.79 -9.15
CA ASP A 74 -10.87 13.20 -8.97
C ASP A 74 -11.35 13.29 -7.52
N LEU A 75 -10.46 13.10 -6.54
CA LEU A 75 -10.80 13.31 -5.12
C LEU A 75 -11.23 14.76 -4.85
N ILE A 76 -10.46 15.75 -5.31
CA ILE A 76 -10.79 17.18 -5.16
C ILE A 76 -12.13 17.51 -5.81
N MET A 77 -12.36 17.02 -7.03
CA MET A 77 -13.63 17.21 -7.73
C MET A 77 -14.80 16.59 -6.98
N SER A 78 -14.60 15.39 -6.43
CA SER A 78 -15.59 14.70 -5.60
C SER A 78 -15.96 15.55 -4.40
N MET A 79 -14.97 16.04 -3.65
CA MET A 79 -15.18 16.87 -2.47
C MET A 79 -15.94 18.17 -2.81
N LYS A 80 -15.57 18.85 -3.90
CA LYS A 80 -16.28 20.05 -4.38
C LYS A 80 -17.73 19.75 -4.77
N SER A 81 -17.95 18.66 -5.50
CA SER A 81 -19.28 18.29 -6.00
C SER A 81 -20.23 17.89 -4.86
N ILE A 82 -19.73 17.14 -3.86
CA ILE A 82 -20.49 16.79 -2.65
C ILE A 82 -20.92 18.05 -1.90
N LYS A 83 -20.00 19.02 -1.70
CA LYS A 83 -20.31 20.30 -1.05
C LYS A 83 -21.41 21.07 -1.78
N ASN A 84 -21.44 20.97 -3.10
CA ASN A 84 -22.43 21.62 -3.96
C ASN A 84 -23.69 20.76 -4.22
N LYS A 85 -23.79 19.57 -3.61
CA LYS A 85 -24.87 18.59 -3.85
C LYS A 85 -25.02 18.18 -5.33
N ASP A 86 -23.95 18.27 -6.11
CA ASP A 86 -23.90 17.82 -7.49
C ASP A 86 -23.43 16.36 -7.55
N THR A 87 -24.16 15.50 -8.26
CA THR A 87 -23.84 14.07 -8.45
C THR A 87 -23.33 13.75 -9.85
N SER A 88 -23.21 14.74 -10.74
CA SER A 88 -22.76 14.60 -12.12
C SER A 88 -21.34 13.99 -12.24
N PHE A 89 -20.52 14.17 -11.20
CA PHE A 89 -19.14 13.69 -11.11
C PHE A 89 -18.99 12.16 -11.04
N ILE A 90 -20.05 11.43 -10.61
CA ILE A 90 -20.00 9.99 -10.33
C ILE A 90 -19.60 9.17 -11.56
N SER A 91 -20.18 9.49 -12.73
CA SER A 91 -19.85 8.79 -13.99
C SER A 91 -18.39 9.00 -14.39
N GLY A 92 -17.87 10.19 -14.10
CA GLY A 92 -16.49 10.58 -14.30
C GLY A 92 -15.51 9.76 -13.47
N ILE A 93 -15.76 9.66 -12.16
CA ILE A 93 -14.99 8.83 -11.24
C ILE A 93 -14.94 7.39 -11.73
N LYS A 94 -16.09 6.83 -12.12
CA LYS A 94 -16.15 5.44 -12.57
C LYS A 94 -15.21 5.22 -13.76
N ARG A 95 -15.24 6.11 -14.75
CA ARG A 95 -14.34 6.05 -15.91
C ARG A 95 -12.87 6.16 -15.48
N SER A 96 -12.53 7.13 -14.63
CA SER A 96 -11.16 7.28 -14.14
C SER A 96 -10.66 6.03 -13.43
N ARG A 97 -11.48 5.47 -12.52
CA ARG A 97 -11.18 4.22 -11.83
C ARG A 97 -10.92 3.09 -12.81
N ASP A 98 -11.79 2.89 -13.79
CA ASP A 98 -11.65 1.79 -14.75
C ASP A 98 -10.34 1.92 -15.57
N VAL A 99 -9.92 3.16 -15.87
CA VAL A 99 -8.64 3.45 -16.54
C VAL A 99 -7.45 3.23 -15.62
N ILE A 100 -7.51 3.73 -14.38
CA ILE A 100 -6.46 3.54 -13.37
C ILE A 100 -6.27 2.05 -13.09
N ASP A 101 -7.35 1.30 -12.86
CA ASP A 101 -7.31 -0.14 -12.64
C ASP A 101 -6.67 -0.88 -13.80
N TYR A 102 -7.08 -0.56 -15.03
CA TYR A 102 -6.50 -1.18 -16.22
C TYR A 102 -4.99 -0.90 -16.31
N ALA A 103 -4.59 0.36 -16.10
CA ALA A 103 -3.21 0.79 -16.16
C ALA A 103 -2.35 0.12 -15.09
N LEU A 104 -2.80 0.16 -13.82
CA LEU A 104 -2.09 -0.48 -12.71
C LEU A 104 -1.99 -2.00 -12.92
N LYS A 105 -3.03 -2.68 -13.39
CA LYS A 105 -2.98 -4.12 -13.69
C LYS A 105 -1.96 -4.47 -14.78
N VAL A 106 -1.85 -3.64 -15.81
CA VAL A 106 -0.81 -3.81 -16.85
C VAL A 106 0.57 -3.60 -16.25
N ILE A 107 0.76 -2.52 -15.50
CA ILE A 107 2.04 -2.20 -14.85
C ILE A 107 2.46 -3.32 -13.90
N ILE A 108 1.56 -3.82 -13.04
CA ILE A 108 1.83 -4.95 -12.13
C ILE A 108 2.31 -6.17 -12.91
N LYS A 109 1.66 -6.53 -14.02
CA LYS A 109 2.08 -7.66 -14.86
C LYS A 109 3.47 -7.46 -15.48
N LEU A 110 3.81 -6.22 -15.84
CA LEU A 110 5.12 -5.90 -16.39
C LEU A 110 6.19 -5.95 -15.30
N LEU A 111 5.99 -5.27 -14.18
CA LEU A 111 6.89 -5.28 -13.02
C LEU A 111 7.13 -6.69 -12.49
N TYR A 112 6.10 -7.53 -12.44
CA TYR A 112 6.22 -8.92 -11.96
C TYR A 112 7.15 -9.78 -12.84
N LYS A 113 7.29 -9.45 -14.13
CA LYS A 113 8.19 -10.15 -15.07
C LYS A 113 9.64 -9.68 -14.99
N LEU A 114 9.88 -8.43 -14.58
CA LEU A 114 11.22 -7.87 -14.50
C LEU A 114 12.03 -8.58 -13.40
N ASP A 115 13.33 -8.70 -13.63
CA ASP A 115 14.26 -9.06 -12.56
C ASP A 115 14.56 -7.85 -11.65
N GLU A 116 15.09 -8.12 -10.47
CA GLU A 116 15.33 -7.09 -9.45
C GLU A 116 16.38 -6.07 -9.90
N GLN A 117 17.39 -6.48 -10.66
CA GLN A 117 18.46 -5.57 -11.12
C GLN A 117 17.94 -4.56 -12.13
N GLN A 118 17.07 -4.98 -13.05
CA GLN A 118 16.40 -4.11 -14.02
C GLN A 118 15.52 -3.06 -13.34
N ILE A 119 14.79 -3.46 -12.30
CA ILE A 119 13.95 -2.51 -11.54
C ILE A 119 14.85 -1.51 -10.81
N ILE A 120 15.88 -1.99 -10.11
CA ILE A 120 16.78 -1.13 -9.34
C ILE A 120 17.50 -0.13 -10.25
N SER A 121 18.04 -0.56 -11.40
CA SER A 121 18.76 0.34 -12.31
C SER A 121 17.89 1.45 -12.87
N CYS A 122 16.61 1.18 -13.11
CA CYS A 122 15.71 2.14 -13.72
C CYS A 122 15.06 3.09 -12.71
N TYR A 123 14.88 2.65 -11.46
CA TYR A 123 14.23 3.46 -10.42
C TYR A 123 15.19 4.12 -9.43
N SER A 124 16.51 3.85 -9.47
CA SER A 124 17.46 4.40 -8.49
C SER A 124 17.47 5.94 -8.42
N ASN A 125 17.23 6.62 -9.55
CA ASN A 125 17.20 8.08 -9.61
C ASN A 125 15.79 8.64 -9.82
N LYS A 126 14.76 7.85 -9.50
CA LYS A 126 13.34 8.15 -9.74
C LYS A 126 12.59 8.12 -8.43
N PHE A 127 11.58 8.99 -8.31
CA PHE A 127 10.82 9.13 -7.08
C PHE A 127 11.73 9.35 -5.85
N ILE A 128 12.81 10.13 -5.96
CA ILE A 128 13.70 10.38 -4.82
C ILE A 128 13.13 11.39 -3.83
N ASP A 129 12.08 12.10 -4.23
CA ASP A 129 11.50 13.19 -3.45
C ASP A 129 10.57 12.68 -2.33
N ASN A 130 10.56 13.38 -1.20
CA ASN A 130 9.66 13.14 -0.06
C ASN A 130 8.27 13.78 -0.29
N ASP A 131 7.64 13.45 -1.42
CA ASP A 131 6.31 13.92 -1.79
C ASP A 131 5.31 12.76 -1.91
N SER A 132 4.02 13.07 -1.79
CA SER A 132 2.97 12.06 -1.77
C SER A 132 2.84 11.24 -3.08
N ILE A 133 3.19 11.80 -4.23
CA ILE A 133 3.16 11.11 -5.53
C ILE A 133 4.32 10.13 -5.59
N SER A 134 5.53 10.58 -5.26
CA SER A 134 6.72 9.74 -5.21
C SER A 134 6.55 8.61 -4.21
N HIS A 135 6.12 8.92 -2.98
CA HIS A 135 5.85 7.95 -1.92
C HIS A 135 4.85 6.86 -2.34
N THR A 136 3.64 7.24 -2.80
CA THR A 136 2.64 6.25 -3.22
C THR A 136 3.11 5.39 -4.40
N SER A 137 3.95 5.94 -5.28
CA SER A 137 4.53 5.20 -6.41
C SER A 137 5.62 4.22 -5.97
N ARG A 138 6.51 4.61 -5.06
CA ARG A 138 7.52 3.71 -4.48
C ARG A 138 6.88 2.58 -3.69
N VAL A 139 5.95 2.88 -2.80
CA VAL A 139 5.20 1.88 -2.01
C VAL A 139 4.47 0.90 -2.93
N PHE A 140 3.86 1.37 -4.03
CA PHE A 140 3.27 0.51 -5.06
C PHE A 140 4.29 -0.44 -5.71
N ILE A 141 5.45 0.07 -6.14
CA ILE A 141 6.50 -0.74 -6.77
C ILE A 141 7.06 -1.76 -5.78
N ILE A 142 7.38 -1.34 -4.55
CA ILE A 142 7.91 -2.20 -3.49
C ILE A 142 6.89 -3.29 -3.15
N ALA A 143 5.59 -2.99 -3.11
CA ALA A 143 4.55 -4.00 -2.87
C ALA A 143 4.54 -5.11 -3.92
N VAL A 144 4.68 -4.77 -5.21
CA VAL A 144 4.75 -5.78 -6.28
C VAL A 144 5.99 -6.67 -6.13
N ARG A 145 7.15 -6.06 -5.88
CA ARG A 145 8.43 -6.78 -5.71
C ARG A 145 8.42 -7.67 -4.47
N PHE A 146 7.99 -7.12 -3.33
CA PHE A 146 7.94 -7.86 -2.09
C PHE A 146 6.95 -9.03 -2.16
N MET A 147 5.80 -8.89 -2.83
CA MET A 147 4.89 -10.02 -3.01
C MET A 147 5.45 -11.11 -3.93
N LYS A 148 6.22 -10.75 -4.96
CA LYS A 148 6.97 -11.71 -5.78
C LYS A 148 8.02 -12.44 -4.94
N TYR A 149 8.80 -11.72 -4.14
CA TYR A 149 9.79 -12.31 -3.24
C TYR A 149 9.13 -13.19 -2.18
N TYR A 150 8.08 -12.72 -1.51
CA TYR A 150 7.32 -13.46 -0.50
C TYR A 150 6.86 -14.82 -1.04
N ASN A 151 6.21 -14.85 -2.21
CA ASN A 151 5.81 -16.11 -2.84
C ASN A 151 7.01 -17.00 -3.15
N SER A 152 8.12 -16.44 -3.65
CA SER A 152 9.37 -17.21 -3.83
C SER A 152 9.85 -17.83 -2.51
N SER A 153 9.85 -17.08 -1.40
CA SER A 153 10.23 -17.57 -0.08
C SER A 153 9.29 -18.68 0.42
N ILE A 154 7.98 -18.54 0.23
CA ILE A 154 6.98 -19.58 0.58
C ILE A 154 7.28 -20.88 -0.16
N ASN A 155 7.51 -20.81 -1.47
CA ASN A 155 7.86 -21.96 -2.31
C ASN A 155 9.23 -22.56 -1.95
N ASN A 156 10.14 -21.76 -1.41
CA ASN A 156 11.47 -22.18 -0.93
C ASN A 156 11.49 -22.57 0.56
N ASN A 157 10.40 -23.15 1.08
CA ASN A 157 10.30 -23.75 2.41
C ASN A 157 10.45 -22.78 3.61
N VAL A 158 10.31 -21.45 3.43
CA VAL A 158 10.40 -20.50 4.56
C VAL A 158 9.40 -20.84 5.67
N VAL A 159 8.21 -21.35 5.31
CA VAL A 159 7.15 -21.73 6.25
C VAL A 159 7.62 -22.84 7.21
N SER A 160 8.35 -23.84 6.72
CA SER A 160 8.90 -24.92 7.55
C SER A 160 9.91 -24.38 8.56
N ASN A 161 10.78 -23.47 8.12
CA ASN A 161 11.77 -22.82 8.98
C ASN A 161 11.10 -21.95 10.06
N ILE A 162 10.08 -21.17 9.69
CA ILE A 162 9.29 -20.37 10.62
C ILE A 162 8.61 -21.28 11.65
N LYS A 163 7.97 -22.37 11.24
CA LYS A 163 7.32 -23.33 12.14
C LYS A 163 8.29 -23.93 13.16
N LYS A 164 9.49 -24.36 12.72
CA LYS A 164 10.54 -24.89 13.60
C LYS A 164 10.99 -23.88 14.65
N LYS A 165 11.12 -22.61 14.27
CA LYS A 165 11.57 -21.52 15.17
C LYS A 165 10.43 -20.86 15.95
N PHE A 166 9.17 -21.17 15.65
CA PHE A 166 8.01 -20.38 16.08
C PHE A 166 7.92 -20.19 17.60
N LYS A 167 8.00 -21.29 18.35
CA LYS A 167 7.87 -21.25 19.80
C LYS A 167 8.93 -20.37 20.47
N ASN A 168 10.16 -20.42 19.97
CA ASN A 168 11.31 -19.78 20.60
C ASN A 168 11.52 -18.35 20.09
N ARG A 169 11.20 -18.07 18.83
CA ARG A 169 11.42 -16.77 18.20
C ARG A 169 10.17 -15.90 18.16
N TYR A 170 9.05 -16.40 17.63
CA TYR A 170 7.91 -15.55 17.30
C TYR A 170 6.79 -15.52 18.35
N ALA A 171 6.61 -16.59 19.12
CA ALA A 171 5.47 -16.71 20.03
C ALA A 171 5.41 -15.61 21.09
N LYS A 172 6.56 -15.08 21.55
CA LYS A 172 6.62 -13.97 22.52
C LYS A 172 5.98 -12.70 21.97
N TYR A 173 6.28 -12.33 20.73
CA TYR A 173 5.73 -11.12 20.11
C TYR A 173 4.21 -11.18 20.02
N TYR A 174 3.65 -12.31 19.57
CA TYR A 174 2.20 -12.47 19.45
C TYR A 174 1.46 -12.53 20.78
N LYS A 175 2.11 -13.00 21.86
CA LYS A 175 1.55 -12.86 23.22
C LYS A 175 1.44 -11.39 23.63
N ASN A 176 2.40 -10.55 23.27
CA ASN A 176 2.35 -9.12 23.53
C ASN A 176 1.22 -8.44 22.74
N VAL A 177 1.01 -8.84 21.48
CA VAL A 177 -0.15 -8.37 20.69
C VAL A 177 -1.47 -8.73 21.39
N LEU A 178 -1.66 -9.99 21.79
CA LEU A 178 -2.89 -10.38 22.50
C LEU A 178 -3.09 -9.62 23.81
N ARG A 179 -2.02 -9.35 24.55
CA ARG A 179 -2.06 -8.55 25.78
C ARG A 179 -2.56 -7.12 25.52
N LYS A 180 -2.18 -6.50 24.40
CA LYS A 180 -2.67 -5.15 24.02
C LYS A 180 -4.20 -5.10 23.89
N PHE A 181 -4.81 -6.21 23.53
CA PHE A 181 -6.25 -6.36 23.35
C PHE A 181 -6.95 -7.04 24.53
N ASN A 182 -6.24 -7.32 25.64
CA ASN A 182 -6.75 -8.06 26.79
C ASN A 182 -7.26 -9.47 26.45
N ILE A 183 -6.70 -10.12 25.43
CA ILE A 183 -7.11 -11.45 24.99
C ILE A 183 -6.27 -12.53 25.69
N SER A 184 -6.91 -13.38 26.47
CA SER A 184 -6.27 -14.55 27.09
C SER A 184 -6.31 -15.76 26.15
N LYS A 185 -5.27 -15.91 25.31
CA LYS A 185 -5.15 -17.04 24.37
C LYS A 185 -3.73 -17.60 24.33
N LYS A 186 -3.62 -18.93 24.33
CA LYS A 186 -2.33 -19.63 24.26
C LYS A 186 -1.79 -19.68 22.83
N ILE A 187 -0.64 -19.05 22.59
CA ILE A 187 0.10 -19.10 21.32
C ILE A 187 1.29 -20.06 21.44
N THR A 188 1.22 -21.18 20.72
CA THR A 188 2.29 -22.22 20.70
C THR A 188 2.74 -22.61 19.30
N ARG A 189 1.92 -22.36 18.28
CA ARG A 189 2.20 -22.68 16.87
C ARG A 189 1.72 -21.57 15.95
N LEU A 190 2.24 -21.56 14.72
CA LEU A 190 1.95 -20.57 13.69
C LEU A 190 0.46 -20.43 13.41
N GLU A 191 -0.26 -21.54 13.38
CA GLU A 191 -1.69 -21.61 13.06
C GLU A 191 -2.60 -21.00 14.15
N HIS A 192 -2.07 -20.69 15.33
CA HIS A 192 -2.81 -19.91 16.33
C HIS A 192 -2.79 -18.41 16.04
N VAL A 193 -1.86 -17.98 15.19
CA VAL A 193 -1.66 -16.59 14.77
C VAL A 193 -2.27 -16.38 13.39
N TYR A 194 -1.84 -17.17 12.41
CA TYR A 194 -2.30 -17.10 11.03
C TYR A 194 -3.39 -18.14 10.77
N LYS A 195 -4.56 -17.70 10.32
CA LYS A 195 -5.63 -18.62 9.89
C LYS A 195 -5.09 -19.54 8.79
N SER A 196 -5.05 -20.84 9.09
CA SER A 196 -4.50 -21.89 8.23
C SER A 196 -2.98 -21.80 7.93
N GLY A 197 -2.23 -20.98 8.66
CA GLY A 197 -0.79 -20.79 8.46
C GLY A 197 -0.46 -19.76 7.36
N LEU A 198 0.81 -19.70 6.97
CA LEU A 198 1.28 -18.89 5.83
C LEU A 198 1.07 -19.65 4.52
N ARG A 199 0.77 -18.92 3.44
CA ARG A 199 0.51 -19.47 2.11
C ARG A 199 0.97 -18.51 1.03
N ASP A 200 1.07 -18.99 -0.21
CA ASP A 200 1.24 -18.13 -1.37
C ASP A 200 0.07 -17.16 -1.53
N ILE A 201 0.40 -15.98 -2.05
CA ILE A 201 -0.54 -14.95 -2.47
C ILE A 201 -0.90 -15.19 -3.93
N LEU A 202 -2.19 -15.39 -4.22
CA LEU A 202 -2.67 -15.52 -5.59
C LEU A 202 -2.40 -14.22 -6.35
N PHE A 203 -2.19 -14.30 -7.66
CA PHE A 203 -1.89 -13.10 -8.46
C PHE A 203 -2.96 -12.02 -8.34
N ASN A 204 -4.24 -12.39 -8.23
CA ASN A 204 -5.33 -11.42 -8.04
C ASN A 204 -5.28 -10.74 -6.65
N GLU A 205 -4.81 -11.43 -5.62
CA GLU A 205 -4.62 -10.86 -4.28
C GLU A 205 -3.42 -9.89 -4.27
N LEU A 206 -2.33 -10.26 -4.94
CA LEU A 206 -1.18 -9.36 -5.17
C LEU A 206 -1.64 -8.09 -5.89
N VAL A 207 -2.46 -8.23 -6.94
CA VAL A 207 -3.03 -7.09 -7.66
C VAL A 207 -3.83 -6.18 -6.72
N ASN A 208 -4.66 -6.74 -5.83
CA ASN A 208 -5.41 -5.95 -4.86
C ASN A 208 -4.50 -5.25 -3.84
N ILE A 209 -3.45 -5.93 -3.34
CA ILE A 209 -2.45 -5.35 -2.42
C ILE A 209 -1.72 -4.18 -3.10
N ALA A 210 -1.27 -4.37 -4.34
CA ALA A 210 -0.58 -3.32 -5.09
C ALA A 210 -1.52 -2.14 -5.40
N ILE A 211 -2.75 -2.38 -5.83
CA ILE A 211 -3.73 -1.29 -6.02
C ILE A 211 -3.97 -0.56 -4.68
N ALA A 212 -4.11 -1.27 -3.56
CA ALA A 212 -4.22 -0.64 -2.25
C ALA A 212 -3.00 0.23 -1.92
N ALA A 213 -1.78 -0.26 -2.19
CA ALA A 213 -0.54 0.47 -2.03
C ALA A 213 -0.51 1.79 -2.84
N PHE A 214 -1.03 1.80 -4.07
CA PHE A 214 -1.15 3.04 -4.85
C PHE A 214 -2.12 4.05 -4.21
N TRP A 215 -3.24 3.58 -3.65
CA TRP A 215 -4.31 4.44 -3.14
C TRP A 215 -4.16 4.86 -1.68
N HIS A 216 -3.25 4.24 -0.91
CA HIS A 216 -3.28 4.29 0.55
C HIS A 216 -3.23 5.71 1.14
N ASP A 217 -2.48 6.60 0.48
CA ASP A 217 -2.24 7.99 0.88
C ASP A 217 -2.81 9.02 -0.11
N ILE A 218 -3.80 8.63 -0.92
CA ILE A 218 -4.35 9.50 -1.95
C ILE A 218 -4.98 10.79 -1.39
N SER A 219 -5.44 10.77 -0.14
CA SER A 219 -6.06 11.94 0.50
C SER A 219 -5.04 12.96 1.03
N ASN A 220 -3.75 12.62 1.02
CA ASN A 220 -2.67 13.55 1.30
C ASN A 220 -2.42 14.43 0.06
N LEU A 221 -3.22 15.49 -0.06
CA LEU A 221 -3.20 16.41 -1.21
C LEU A 221 -2.10 17.48 -1.14
N PHE A 222 -1.65 17.80 0.07
CA PHE A 222 -0.62 18.79 0.40
C PHE A 222 0.03 18.31 1.69
N ASN A 223 1.37 18.43 1.85
CA ASN A 223 2.16 18.00 3.02
C ASN A 223 1.71 18.56 4.40
N ASN A 224 0.57 19.23 4.48
CA ASN A 224 -0.03 19.88 5.65
C ASN A 224 -1.46 19.40 5.98
N TYR A 225 -2.03 18.40 5.30
CA TYR A 225 -3.33 17.88 5.73
C TYR A 225 -3.15 17.06 7.01
N ASN A 226 -3.98 17.37 8.02
CA ASN A 226 -3.99 16.72 9.31
C ASN A 226 -3.88 15.19 9.13
N LYS A 227 -2.73 14.62 9.54
CA LYS A 227 -2.41 13.19 9.39
C LYS A 227 -3.42 12.34 10.14
N ASP A 228 -3.98 12.88 11.21
CA ASP A 228 -5.09 12.31 11.93
C ASP A 228 -6.24 12.10 10.94
N TYR A 229 -6.70 10.86 10.83
CA TYR A 229 -7.81 10.42 9.97
C TYR A 229 -7.52 10.27 8.46
N ASN A 230 -6.29 10.42 7.95
CA ASN A 230 -5.98 10.19 6.52
C ASN A 230 -6.46 8.80 6.06
N THR A 231 -6.09 7.76 6.80
CA THR A 231 -6.48 6.36 6.55
C THR A 231 -8.01 6.17 6.48
N SER A 232 -8.76 6.83 7.38
CA SER A 232 -10.23 6.78 7.39
C SER A 232 -10.88 7.52 6.22
N LYS A 233 -10.29 8.65 5.81
CA LYS A 233 -10.73 9.40 4.61
C LYS A 233 -10.50 8.59 3.34
N CYS A 234 -9.30 8.02 3.19
CA CYS A 234 -8.97 7.14 2.07
C CYS A 234 -9.90 5.92 2.03
N TYR A 235 -10.11 5.23 3.15
CA TYR A 235 -11.07 4.12 3.25
C TYR A 235 -12.46 4.52 2.76
N SER A 236 -12.99 5.64 3.29
CA SER A 236 -14.33 6.12 2.96
C SER A 236 -14.44 6.50 1.48
N TYR A 237 -13.43 7.19 0.94
CA TYR A 237 -13.36 7.56 -0.47
C TYR A 237 -13.39 6.32 -1.38
N LEU A 238 -12.50 5.36 -1.12
CA LEU A 238 -12.38 4.15 -1.92
C LEU A 238 -13.63 3.27 -1.81
N LYS A 239 -14.21 3.15 -0.62
CA LYS A 239 -15.38 2.31 -0.38
C LYS A 239 -16.66 2.88 -0.96
N HIS A 240 -16.91 4.18 -0.77
CA HIS A 240 -18.23 4.77 -1.06
C HIS A 240 -18.28 5.51 -2.39
N PHE A 241 -17.19 6.12 -2.83
CA PHE A 241 -17.15 6.93 -4.06
C PHE A 241 -16.53 6.17 -5.23
N ILE A 242 -15.33 5.63 -5.04
CA ILE A 242 -14.68 4.79 -6.06
C ILE A 242 -15.36 3.41 -6.17
N ARG A 243 -15.95 2.92 -5.07
CA ARG A 243 -16.63 1.63 -4.95
C ARG A 243 -15.71 0.43 -5.21
N TYR A 244 -14.52 0.45 -4.62
CA TYR A 244 -13.66 -0.74 -4.58
C TYR A 244 -14.24 -1.84 -3.67
N ASN A 245 -13.76 -3.06 -3.89
CA ASN A 245 -14.03 -4.19 -3.01
C ASN A 245 -13.35 -4.00 -1.62
N TYR A 246 -13.71 -4.86 -0.67
CA TYR A 246 -13.13 -4.80 0.67
C TYR A 246 -11.65 -5.15 0.68
N ASP A 247 -11.16 -6.02 -0.18
CA ASP A 247 -9.72 -6.32 -0.28
C ASP A 247 -8.87 -5.07 -0.45
N ILE A 248 -9.26 -4.16 -1.34
CA ILE A 248 -8.54 -2.91 -1.57
C ILE A 248 -8.87 -1.88 -0.50
N SER A 249 -10.16 -1.59 -0.29
CA SER A 249 -10.54 -0.49 0.60
C SER A 249 -10.13 -0.76 2.03
N LEU A 250 -10.31 -1.98 2.54
CA LEU A 250 -9.99 -2.32 3.92
C LEU A 250 -8.48 -2.38 4.14
N THR A 251 -7.70 -2.88 3.17
CA THR A 251 -6.23 -2.78 3.24
C THR A 251 -5.78 -1.34 3.45
N VAL A 252 -6.33 -0.41 2.66
CA VAL A 252 -6.09 1.02 2.85
C VAL A 252 -6.61 1.51 4.19
N GLY A 253 -7.78 1.10 4.65
CA GLY A 253 -8.32 1.55 5.94
C GLY A 253 -7.59 1.03 7.18
N LEU A 254 -6.70 0.04 7.02
CA LEU A 254 -6.03 -0.65 8.13
C LEU A 254 -4.51 -0.50 8.14
N HIS A 255 -3.89 0.13 7.13
CA HIS A 255 -2.43 0.16 6.99
C HIS A 255 -1.69 1.02 8.03
N ASN A 256 -2.42 1.71 8.92
CA ASN A 256 -1.86 2.46 10.05
C ASN A 256 -2.37 1.94 11.39
N GLU A 257 -2.86 0.70 11.48
CA GLU A 257 -3.40 0.15 12.73
C GLU A 257 -2.32 -0.25 13.72
N TYR A 258 -1.20 -0.79 13.24
CA TYR A 258 -0.04 -1.17 14.04
C TYR A 258 -0.40 -2.01 15.27
N TYR A 259 -1.28 -3.01 15.11
CA TYR A 259 -1.78 -3.85 16.21
C TYR A 259 -2.44 -3.04 17.34
N GLY A 260 -3.20 -1.99 16.98
CA GLY A 260 -3.95 -1.16 17.91
C GLY A 260 -3.11 -0.08 18.59
N TYR A 261 -1.93 0.21 18.06
CA TYR A 261 -1.07 1.34 18.47
C TYR A 261 -1.19 2.56 17.54
N GLY A 262 -1.79 2.40 16.37
CA GLY A 262 -1.98 3.49 15.41
C GLY A 262 -3.42 3.93 15.24
N SER A 263 -3.73 4.46 14.06
CA SER A 263 -5.00 5.10 13.72
C SER A 263 -5.58 4.57 12.40
N GLY A 264 -6.39 3.50 12.50
CA GLY A 264 -7.18 2.99 11.39
C GLY A 264 -8.64 2.76 11.76
N VAL A 265 -9.37 2.06 10.89
CA VAL A 265 -10.81 1.79 11.08
C VAL A 265 -11.11 0.59 11.98
N PHE A 266 -10.19 -0.37 12.16
CA PHE A 266 -10.37 -1.56 13.01
C PHE A 266 -10.49 -1.19 14.48
N LEU A 267 -9.63 -0.33 15.02
CA LEU A 267 -9.67 0.00 16.45
C LEU A 267 -11.03 0.58 16.86
N ASN A 268 -11.69 1.32 15.96
CA ASN A 268 -13.06 1.81 16.17
C ASN A 268 -14.08 0.66 16.29
N TYR A 269 -14.03 -0.32 15.38
CA TYR A 269 -14.90 -1.51 15.45
C TYR A 269 -14.62 -2.35 16.70
N TYR A 270 -13.35 -2.58 16.99
CA TYR A 270 -12.91 -3.35 18.15
C TYR A 270 -13.43 -2.72 19.45
N ASN A 271 -13.11 -1.45 19.69
CA ASN A 271 -13.50 -0.72 20.90
C ASN A 271 -15.02 -0.67 21.09
N THR A 272 -15.80 -0.59 20.01
CA THR A 272 -17.26 -0.64 20.09
C THR A 272 -17.75 -2.00 20.61
N ILE A 273 -17.17 -3.09 20.12
CA ILE A 273 -17.61 -4.45 20.45
C ILE A 273 -17.16 -4.88 21.85
N ILE A 274 -15.91 -4.64 22.25
CA ILE A 274 -15.44 -4.97 23.61
C ILE A 274 -16.25 -4.24 24.70
N ASN A 275 -16.67 -3.00 24.45
CA ASN A 275 -17.53 -2.26 25.39
C ASN A 275 -18.93 -2.89 25.53
N SER A 276 -19.38 -3.67 24.55
CA SER A 276 -20.67 -4.35 24.55
C SER A 276 -20.60 -5.83 24.94
N ASN A 277 -19.43 -6.47 24.77
CA ASN A 277 -19.19 -7.88 25.05
C ASN A 277 -17.75 -8.09 25.56
N THR A 278 -17.60 -8.18 26.86
CA THR A 278 -16.30 -8.32 27.55
C THR A 278 -15.65 -9.69 27.34
N LEU A 279 -16.37 -10.68 26.80
CA LEU A 279 -15.85 -12.03 26.50
C LEU A 279 -15.43 -12.20 25.03
N PHE A 280 -15.41 -11.12 24.26
CA PHE A 280 -15.03 -11.17 22.85
C PHE A 280 -13.55 -11.55 22.66
N ALA A 281 -13.29 -12.63 21.91
CA ALA A 281 -11.92 -13.10 21.63
C ALA A 281 -11.77 -13.54 20.16
N PRO A 282 -10.95 -12.82 19.36
CA PRO A 282 -10.59 -13.23 18.00
C PRO A 282 -9.98 -14.64 17.93
N ASN A 283 -10.39 -15.40 16.91
CA ASN A 283 -9.88 -16.75 16.64
C ASN A 283 -8.46 -16.74 16.10
N TYR A 284 -8.02 -15.64 15.48
CA TYR A 284 -6.70 -15.50 14.88
C TYR A 284 -6.15 -14.09 15.14
N ILE A 285 -4.85 -13.91 14.93
CA ILE A 285 -4.23 -12.58 14.98
C ILE A 285 -4.20 -12.01 13.56
N VAL A 286 -3.85 -12.82 12.57
CA VAL A 286 -3.75 -12.43 11.16
C VAL A 286 -4.62 -13.36 10.32
N SER A 287 -5.41 -12.78 9.41
CA SER A 287 -6.16 -13.52 8.39
C SER A 287 -5.89 -12.98 7.00
N PHE A 288 -5.96 -13.86 6.01
CA PHE A 288 -5.94 -13.50 4.60
C PHE A 288 -7.34 -13.23 4.02
N ASP A 289 -8.41 -13.41 4.82
CA ASP A 289 -9.79 -13.11 4.42
C ASP A 289 -10.28 -11.85 5.14
N TYR A 290 -10.63 -10.81 4.37
CA TYR A 290 -11.11 -9.55 4.94
C TYR A 290 -12.36 -9.72 5.80
N ASN A 291 -13.18 -10.76 5.56
CA ASN A 291 -14.37 -11.02 6.34
C ASN A 291 -14.04 -11.36 7.79
N ASP A 292 -12.90 -11.99 8.05
CA ASP A 292 -12.49 -12.28 9.43
C ASP A 292 -12.18 -10.99 10.18
N THR A 293 -11.61 -9.98 9.53
CA THR A 293 -11.35 -8.68 10.16
C THR A 293 -12.64 -7.89 10.35
N LEU A 294 -13.55 -7.88 9.36
CA LEU A 294 -14.84 -7.19 9.49
C LEU A 294 -15.73 -7.80 10.59
N ARG A 295 -15.66 -9.12 10.77
CA ARG A 295 -16.38 -9.86 11.83
C ARG A 295 -15.58 -9.93 13.14
N LEU A 296 -14.41 -9.28 13.20
CA LEU A 296 -13.45 -9.32 14.29
C LEU A 296 -12.96 -10.74 14.69
N ASN A 297 -13.15 -11.75 13.84
CA ASN A 297 -12.54 -13.08 14.01
C ASN A 297 -11.00 -13.06 13.93
N SER A 298 -10.42 -11.98 13.38
CA SER A 298 -8.98 -11.72 13.34
C SER A 298 -8.67 -10.31 13.84
N VAL A 299 -7.54 -10.14 14.52
CA VAL A 299 -7.04 -8.83 14.98
C VAL A 299 -6.53 -7.98 13.81
N SER A 300 -6.07 -8.60 12.74
CA SER A 300 -5.52 -7.91 11.58
C SER A 300 -5.78 -8.65 10.27
N TYR A 301 -5.56 -7.90 9.19
CA TYR A 301 -5.67 -8.37 7.81
C TYR A 301 -4.28 -8.46 7.17
N PHE A 302 -3.93 -9.60 6.59
CA PHE A 302 -2.58 -9.84 6.05
C PHE A 302 -2.14 -8.76 5.03
N PRO A 303 -2.94 -8.41 4.00
CA PRO A 303 -2.64 -7.30 3.10
C PRO A 303 -2.31 -5.97 3.79
N SER A 304 -2.99 -5.62 4.88
CA SER A 304 -2.71 -4.36 5.58
C SER A 304 -1.42 -4.45 6.37
N LYS A 305 -1.07 -5.61 6.91
CA LYS A 305 0.22 -5.84 7.61
C LYS A 305 1.41 -5.80 6.68
N VAL A 306 1.25 -6.27 5.45
CA VAL A 306 2.24 -6.07 4.38
C VAL A 306 2.42 -4.58 4.10
N LEU A 307 1.32 -3.86 3.90
CA LEU A 307 1.37 -2.44 3.57
C LEU A 307 1.92 -1.57 4.71
N GLU A 308 1.60 -1.88 5.98
CA GLU A 308 2.17 -1.22 7.17
C GLU A 308 3.71 -1.21 7.15
N ILE A 309 4.33 -2.34 6.83
CA ILE A 309 5.79 -2.49 6.85
C ILE A 309 6.43 -1.74 5.67
N ILE A 310 5.86 -1.88 4.47
CA ILE A 310 6.37 -1.20 3.27
C ILE A 310 6.26 0.32 3.43
N ASP A 311 5.09 0.80 3.86
CA ASP A 311 4.83 2.22 4.08
C ASP A 311 5.80 2.80 5.12
N LEU A 312 5.96 2.12 6.25
CA LEU A 312 6.88 2.52 7.31
C LEU A 312 8.34 2.58 6.82
N PHE A 313 8.79 1.56 6.09
CA PHE A 313 10.14 1.51 5.54
C PHE A 313 10.39 2.65 4.55
N ASP A 314 9.47 2.89 3.61
CA ASP A 314 9.57 3.97 2.63
C ASP A 314 9.63 5.35 3.31
N ARG A 315 8.78 5.58 4.33
CA ARG A 315 8.78 6.85 5.07
C ARG A 315 10.07 7.11 5.83
N ILE A 316 10.78 6.07 6.28
CA ILE A 316 12.06 6.23 6.99
C ILE A 316 13.18 6.52 5.99
N THR A 317 13.26 5.73 4.92
CA THR A 317 14.31 5.79 3.89
C THR A 317 14.25 7.03 3.02
N TYR A 318 13.08 7.65 2.86
CA TYR A 318 12.88 8.89 2.11
C TYR A 318 12.39 10.06 2.96
N SER A 319 12.61 10.02 4.27
CA SER A 319 12.32 11.17 5.14
C SER A 319 13.29 12.33 4.88
N ASP A 320 13.06 13.46 5.55
CA ASP A 320 13.98 14.61 5.49
C ASP A 320 15.36 14.29 6.10
N ASN A 321 15.43 13.28 6.97
CA ASN A 321 16.68 12.72 7.53
C ASN A 321 16.72 11.21 7.22
N PRO A 322 17.00 10.84 5.96
CA PRO A 322 16.85 9.47 5.51
C PRO A 322 17.87 8.55 6.19
N LEU A 323 17.41 7.38 6.60
CA LEU A 323 18.29 6.28 7.01
C LEU A 323 18.55 5.38 5.80
N ASN A 324 19.75 4.78 5.75
CA ASN A 324 20.00 3.70 4.79
C ASN A 324 19.13 2.47 5.13
N ASP A 325 19.08 1.51 4.21
CA ASP A 325 18.26 0.30 4.36
C ASP A 325 18.51 -0.46 5.67
N GLU A 326 19.77 -0.67 6.06
CA GLU A 326 20.13 -1.42 7.28
C GLU A 326 19.71 -0.69 8.56
N ASP A 327 19.95 0.62 8.61
CA ASP A 327 19.58 1.48 9.72
C ASP A 327 18.05 1.63 9.82
N ALA A 328 17.35 1.67 8.68
CA ALA A 328 15.90 1.70 8.63
C ALA A 328 15.30 0.38 9.17
N LEU A 329 15.83 -0.78 8.76
CA LEU A 329 15.41 -2.07 9.30
C LEU A 329 15.69 -2.18 10.81
N SER A 330 16.86 -1.72 11.26
CA SER A 330 17.22 -1.70 12.68
C SER A 330 16.29 -0.79 13.48
N PHE A 331 15.99 0.40 12.96
CA PHE A 331 15.03 1.32 13.56
C PHE A 331 13.63 0.70 13.70
N ILE A 332 13.13 0.01 12.66
CA ILE A 332 11.83 -0.67 12.72
C ILE A 332 11.86 -1.80 13.76
N SER A 333 12.92 -2.62 13.77
CA SER A 333 13.09 -3.70 14.76
C SER A 333 13.01 -3.16 16.19
N ASP A 334 13.79 -2.13 16.51
CA ASP A 334 13.87 -1.60 17.87
C ASP A 334 12.56 -0.92 18.31
N ASN A 335 11.95 -0.13 17.42
CA ASN A 335 10.82 0.73 17.81
C ASN A 335 9.43 0.11 17.56
N TYR A 336 9.33 -0.88 16.66
CA TYR A 336 8.07 -1.49 16.25
C TYR A 336 7.99 -3.01 16.53
N LEU A 337 9.04 -3.62 17.06
CA LEU A 337 9.01 -5.01 17.55
C LEU A 337 9.49 -5.15 18.99
N GLU A 338 10.68 -4.64 19.33
CA GLU A 338 11.30 -4.89 20.64
C GLU A 338 10.68 -4.06 21.77
N LYS A 339 10.55 -2.73 21.59
CA LYS A 339 9.88 -1.87 22.57
C LYS A 339 8.41 -2.21 22.72
N GLU A 340 7.71 -2.27 21.59
CA GLU A 340 6.29 -2.61 21.48
C GLU A 340 6.05 -3.33 20.16
N VAL A 341 5.21 -4.37 20.17
CA VAL A 341 4.94 -5.18 18.97
C VAL A 341 3.84 -4.51 18.15
N LYS A 342 4.26 -3.66 17.20
CA LYS A 342 3.41 -2.82 16.36
C LYS A 342 3.24 -3.39 14.95
N VAL A 343 4.32 -3.94 14.38
CA VAL A 343 4.29 -4.61 13.08
C VAL A 343 4.31 -6.13 13.24
N ASP A 344 3.96 -6.85 12.17
CA ASP A 344 3.99 -8.31 12.20
C ASP A 344 5.44 -8.84 12.16
N PRO A 345 5.90 -9.58 13.18
CA PRO A 345 7.30 -10.02 13.27
C PRO A 345 7.68 -11.06 12.21
N ILE A 346 6.72 -11.82 11.68
CA ILE A 346 7.01 -12.82 10.65
C ILE A 346 7.06 -12.16 9.28
N ILE A 347 6.10 -11.28 8.95
CA ILE A 347 6.13 -10.53 7.70
C ILE A 347 7.36 -9.63 7.66
N PHE A 348 7.69 -8.98 8.79
CA PHE A 348 8.89 -8.15 8.89
C PHE A 348 10.17 -8.94 8.66
N ASP A 349 10.33 -10.13 9.24
CA ASP A 349 11.53 -10.96 9.02
C ASP A 349 11.69 -11.37 7.54
N ILE A 350 10.59 -11.67 6.84
CA ILE A 350 10.61 -11.95 5.40
C ILE A 350 10.92 -10.67 4.61
N PHE A 351 10.38 -9.51 5.02
CA PHE A 351 10.65 -8.23 4.41
C PHE A 351 12.10 -7.78 4.60
N SER A 352 12.68 -7.95 5.79
CA SER A 352 14.09 -7.68 6.04
C SER A 352 14.98 -8.55 5.16
N SER A 353 14.62 -9.83 4.97
CA SER A 353 15.35 -10.71 4.03
C SER A 353 15.21 -10.22 2.59
N PHE A 354 14.02 -9.75 2.18
CA PHE A 354 13.81 -9.12 0.88
C PHE A 354 14.70 -7.90 0.68
N VAL A 355 14.84 -7.04 1.69
CA VAL A 355 15.68 -5.84 1.60
C VAL A 355 17.18 -6.22 1.60
N SER A 356 17.61 -7.12 2.48
CA SER A 356 19.01 -7.55 2.57
C SER A 356 19.49 -8.35 1.34
N ASP A 357 18.68 -9.28 0.83
CA ASP A 357 19.02 -10.04 -0.39
C ASP A 357 19.08 -9.13 -1.62
N ASN A 358 18.30 -8.03 -1.59
CA ASN A 358 18.23 -7.03 -2.64
C ASN A 358 18.88 -5.71 -2.19
N MET A 359 20.02 -5.77 -1.47
CA MET A 359 20.85 -4.73 -0.81
C MET A 359 21.24 -3.47 -1.64
N LYS A 360 20.37 -3.08 -2.55
CA LYS A 360 20.39 -2.01 -3.52
C LYS A 360 18.94 -1.51 -3.73
N LEU A 361 18.13 -1.45 -2.67
CA LEU A 361 16.82 -0.81 -2.74
C LEU A 361 17.03 0.71 -2.67
N ILE A 362 17.53 1.26 -3.78
CA ILE A 362 17.63 2.69 -4.07
C ILE A 362 18.53 3.43 -3.06
N ALA A 363 19.82 3.52 -3.41
CA ALA A 363 20.76 4.44 -2.77
C ALA A 363 20.44 5.90 -3.13
#